data_AF-A0A943AIK1-F1
#
_entry.id   AF-A0A943AIK1-F1
#
_cell.length_a   1.000
_cell.length_b   1.000
_cell.length_c   1.000
_cell.angle_alpha   90.00
_cell.angle_beta   90.00
_cell.angle_gamma   90.00
#
_symmetry.space_group_name_H-M   'P 1'
#
loop_
_entity.id
_entity.type
_entity.pdbx_description
1 polymer ?
#
loop_
_entity_poly.entity_id
_entity_poly.type
_entity_poly.pdbx_seq_one_letter_code
_entity_poly.pdbx_strand_id
1 'polypeptide(L)'
;QEAHRLSAMVFGVEKPFHLKGEMHRETDSIHSGVYEEKGYVVTVSPRVRTYKEKAKRSGIVDRSRQKEEMRLAMIKSLEEERMLLNSYIQNGKLEFAKLPVIKPQVRDMFLLWLSKALENKNHCAKTEDGQIYRVEQPENQKYCALECTDGVFQMPAYTIVFENGE
;
A
#
# COMPACT_ATOMS: atom_id res chain seq x y z
N GLN A 1 17.78 -68.74 -4.24
CA GLN A 1 17.50 -67.73 -3.18
C GLN A 1 18.77 -67.22 -2.51
N GLU A 2 19.73 -68.08 -2.18
CA GLU A 2 20.98 -67.69 -1.50
C GLU A 2 21.91 -66.80 -2.34
N ALA A 3 22.02 -67.06 -3.65
CA ALA A 3 22.82 -66.22 -4.56
C ALA A 3 22.35 -64.76 -4.62
N HIS A 4 21.03 -64.51 -4.47
CA HIS A 4 20.49 -63.15 -4.46
C HIS A 4 20.88 -62.41 -3.18
N ARG A 5 20.98 -63.12 -2.04
CA ARG A 5 21.41 -62.55 -0.75
C ARG A 5 22.90 -62.18 -0.78
N LEU A 6 23.73 -63.04 -1.36
CA LEU A 6 25.17 -62.78 -1.51
C LEU A 6 25.41 -61.60 -2.46
N SER A 7 24.69 -61.55 -3.58
CA SER A 7 24.76 -60.44 -4.55
C SER A 7 24.36 -59.11 -3.90
N ALA A 8 23.31 -59.09 -3.08
CA ALA A 8 22.91 -57.90 -2.33
C ALA A 8 23.96 -57.44 -1.30
N MET A 9 24.81 -58.34 -0.81
CA MET A 9 25.89 -57.99 0.12
C MET A 9 27.10 -57.38 -0.60
N VAL A 10 27.38 -57.84 -1.82
CA VAL A 10 28.54 -57.41 -2.63
C VAL A 10 28.25 -56.15 -3.45
N PHE A 11 27.05 -56.05 -4.01
CA PHE A 11 26.62 -54.94 -4.88
C PHE A 11 25.56 -54.04 -4.23
N GLY A 12 25.18 -54.32 -2.98
CA GLY A 12 24.26 -53.48 -2.23
C GLY A 12 24.85 -52.13 -1.88
N VAL A 13 23.98 -51.21 -1.48
CA VAL A 13 24.39 -49.87 -1.07
C VAL A 13 25.10 -49.94 0.28
N GLU A 14 26.36 -49.54 0.35
CA GLU A 14 27.20 -49.60 1.57
C GLU A 14 26.61 -48.83 2.75
N LYS A 15 25.87 -47.74 2.49
CA LYS A 15 25.15 -46.94 3.49
C LYS A 15 23.75 -46.57 2.97
N PRO A 16 22.67 -46.83 3.73
CA PRO A 16 21.35 -46.38 3.34
C PRO A 16 21.31 -44.85 3.31
N PHE A 17 20.99 -44.28 2.15
CA PHE A 17 20.68 -42.86 2.04
C PHE A 17 19.18 -42.67 2.28
N HIS A 18 18.85 -41.92 3.34
CA HIS A 18 17.47 -41.53 3.61
C HIS A 18 17.12 -40.27 2.81
N LEU A 19 16.25 -40.42 1.81
CA LEU A 19 15.61 -39.28 1.16
C LEU A 19 14.49 -38.78 2.07
N LYS A 20 14.66 -37.57 2.61
CA LYS A 20 13.63 -36.87 3.38
C LYS A 20 13.16 -35.67 2.57
N GLY A 21 11.87 -35.60 2.29
CA GLY A 21 11.24 -34.51 1.55
C GLY A 21 9.73 -34.57 1.65
N GLU A 22 9.05 -33.51 1.22
CA GLU A 22 7.59 -33.44 1.10
C GLU A 22 7.12 -34.22 -0.14
N MET A 23 7.26 -35.55 -0.09
CA MET A 23 6.72 -36.44 -1.11
C MET A 23 5.26 -36.73 -0.77
N HIS A 24 4.35 -35.95 -1.36
CA HIS A 24 2.92 -36.17 -1.19
C HIS A 24 2.52 -37.53 -1.76
N ARG A 25 1.96 -38.39 -0.91
CA ARG A 25 1.30 -39.63 -1.34
C ARG A 25 -0.09 -39.31 -1.85
N GLU A 26 -0.55 -40.08 -2.84
CA GLU A 26 -1.90 -39.91 -3.39
C GLU A 26 -2.97 -40.40 -2.41
N THR A 27 -2.69 -41.43 -1.59
CA THR A 27 -3.65 -42.01 -0.63
C THR A 27 -2.94 -42.52 0.63
N ASP A 28 -3.58 -42.39 1.80
CA ASP A 28 -3.14 -42.98 3.09
C ASP A 28 -3.94 -44.25 3.47
N SER A 29 -4.56 -44.91 2.48
CA SER A 29 -5.45 -46.05 2.70
C SER A 29 -4.67 -47.30 3.10
N ILE A 30 -5.11 -47.97 4.17
CA ILE A 30 -4.54 -49.24 4.66
C ILE A 30 -4.69 -50.36 3.62
N HIS A 31 -5.62 -50.22 2.68
CA HIS A 31 -5.92 -51.21 1.65
C HIS A 31 -5.10 -51.06 0.37
N SER A 32 -4.22 -50.07 0.26
CA SER A 32 -3.33 -49.89 -0.90
C SER A 32 -1.87 -50.06 -0.48
N GLY A 33 -1.14 -50.86 -1.26
CA GLY A 33 0.27 -51.12 -1.01
C GLY A 33 1.19 -50.10 -1.69
N VAL A 34 2.38 -49.88 -1.14
CA VAL A 34 3.44 -49.00 -1.70
C VAL A 34 3.80 -49.34 -3.16
N TYR A 35 3.60 -50.60 -3.57
CA TYR A 35 3.87 -51.05 -4.94
C TYR A 35 2.74 -50.78 -5.93
N GLU A 36 1.54 -50.45 -5.46
CA GLU A 36 0.36 -50.15 -6.28
C GLU A 36 0.24 -48.64 -6.55
N GLU A 37 0.85 -47.81 -5.69
CA GLU A 37 0.92 -46.36 -5.85
C GLU A 37 1.87 -45.94 -6.98
N LYS A 38 1.58 -44.81 -7.62
CA LYS A 38 2.50 -44.20 -8.59
C LYS A 38 3.73 -43.68 -7.87
N GLY A 39 4.91 -44.08 -8.34
CA GLY A 39 6.17 -43.57 -7.81
C GLY A 39 6.29 -42.05 -7.97
N TYR A 40 6.83 -41.39 -6.95
CA TYR A 40 7.10 -39.96 -6.97
C TYR A 40 8.30 -39.65 -7.88
N VAL A 41 8.06 -38.92 -8.98
CA VAL A 41 9.09 -38.55 -9.96
C VAL A 41 9.59 -37.14 -9.70
N VAL A 42 10.87 -37.01 -9.35
CA VAL A 42 11.54 -35.70 -9.17
C VAL A 42 12.44 -35.43 -10.37
N THR A 43 12.14 -34.36 -11.11
CA THR A 43 13.08 -33.84 -12.10
C THR A 43 14.19 -33.08 -11.39
N VAL A 44 15.37 -33.67 -11.33
CA VAL A 44 16.55 -33.04 -10.73
C VAL A 44 17.20 -32.11 -11.76
N SER A 45 17.50 -30.87 -11.36
CA SER A 45 18.29 -29.97 -12.19
C SER A 45 19.76 -30.41 -12.25
N PRO A 46 20.41 -30.44 -13.42
CA PRO A 46 21.82 -30.81 -13.53
C PRO A 46 22.72 -29.89 -12.70
N ARG A 47 23.53 -30.45 -11.79
CA ARG A 47 24.52 -29.71 -10.98
C ARG A 47 25.87 -29.60 -11.68
N VAL A 48 25.87 -29.20 -12.95
CA VAL A 48 27.10 -28.96 -13.73
C VAL A 48 27.34 -27.47 -13.89
N ARG A 49 28.60 -27.03 -13.82
CA ARG A 49 28.99 -25.60 -13.90
C ARG A 49 28.48 -24.90 -15.17
N THR A 50 28.28 -25.67 -16.24
CA THR A 50 27.82 -25.19 -17.55
C THR A 50 26.30 -25.07 -17.66
N TYR A 51 25.53 -25.67 -16.75
CA TYR A 51 24.07 -25.60 -16.80
C TYR A 51 23.57 -24.29 -16.19
N LYS A 52 22.90 -23.48 -17.01
CA LYS A 52 22.10 -22.33 -16.59
C LYS A 52 20.72 -22.49 -17.21
N GLU A 53 19.68 -22.48 -16.38
CA GLU A 53 18.31 -22.45 -16.87
C GLU A 53 18.12 -21.15 -17.69
N LYS A 54 17.62 -21.29 -18.92
CA LYS A 54 17.45 -20.12 -19.80
C LYS A 54 16.35 -19.24 -19.22
N ALA A 55 16.71 -18.01 -18.87
CA ALA A 55 15.74 -17.01 -18.44
C ALA A 55 14.64 -16.87 -19.51
N LYS A 56 13.38 -17.10 -19.12
CA LYS A 56 12.23 -16.85 -19.99
C LYS A 56 12.17 -15.35 -20.24
N ARG A 57 12.43 -14.92 -21.48
CA ARG A 57 12.24 -13.53 -21.90
C ARG A 57 10.75 -13.31 -22.13
N SER A 58 10.00 -12.91 -21.10
CA SER A 58 8.65 -12.38 -21.29
C SER A 58 8.75 -10.96 -21.83
N GLY A 59 7.97 -10.63 -22.86
CA GLY A 59 7.81 -9.25 -23.32
C GLY A 59 7.16 -8.38 -22.23
N ILE A 60 7.38 -7.06 -22.31
CA ILE A 60 6.67 -6.11 -21.45
C ILE A 60 5.18 -6.25 -21.76
N VAL A 61 4.38 -6.65 -20.77
CA VAL A 61 2.93 -6.75 -20.92
C VAL A 61 2.36 -5.35 -21.08
N ASP A 62 1.63 -5.12 -22.17
CA ASP A 62 0.95 -3.85 -22.39
C ASP A 62 -0.20 -3.70 -21.38
N ARG A 63 -0.05 -2.72 -20.49
CA ARG A 63 -1.03 -2.34 -19.47
C ARG A 63 -1.55 -0.91 -19.67
N SER A 64 -1.46 -0.39 -20.89
CA SER A 64 -1.83 1.00 -21.19
C SER A 64 -3.25 1.33 -20.74
N ARG A 65 -4.22 0.43 -21.01
CA ARG A 65 -5.61 0.59 -20.55
C ARG A 65 -5.74 0.67 -19.02
N GLN A 66 -5.06 -0.21 -18.29
CA GLN A 66 -5.12 -0.21 -16.81
C GLN A 66 -4.52 1.08 -16.22
N LYS A 67 -3.45 1.60 -16.86
CA LYS A 67 -2.84 2.87 -16.46
C LYS A 67 -3.76 4.05 -16.72
N GLU A 68 -4.45 4.06 -17.86
CA GLU A 68 -5.42 5.10 -18.21
C GLU A 68 -6.62 5.09 -17.25
N GLU A 69 -7.19 3.91 -16.99
CA GLU A 69 -8.30 3.75 -16.03
C GLU A 69 -7.91 4.24 -14.62
N MET A 70 -6.72 3.85 -14.14
CA MET A 70 -6.19 4.31 -12.84
C MET A 70 -5.95 5.83 -12.82
N ARG A 71 -5.40 6.39 -13.91
CA ARG A 71 -5.15 7.83 -14.03
C ARG A 71 -6.46 8.61 -13.97
N LEU A 72 -7.49 8.19 -14.70
CA LEU A 72 -8.79 8.84 -14.70
C LEU A 72 -9.46 8.78 -13.33
N ALA A 73 -9.40 7.62 -12.66
CA ALA A 73 -9.94 7.47 -11.30
C ALA A 73 -9.22 8.39 -10.29
N MET A 74 -7.90 8.52 -10.40
CA MET A 74 -7.12 9.40 -9.53
C MET A 74 -7.43 10.88 -9.77
N ILE A 75 -7.52 11.31 -11.03
CA ILE A 75 -7.90 12.70 -11.37
C ILE A 75 -9.28 13.02 -10.81
N LYS A 76 -10.26 12.12 -10.98
CA LYS A 76 -11.60 12.30 -10.46
C LYS A 76 -11.62 12.44 -8.93
N SER A 77 -10.85 11.60 -8.22
CA SER A 77 -10.77 11.65 -6.76
C SER A 77 -10.18 12.99 -6.28
N LEU A 78 -9.14 13.49 -6.94
CA LEU A 78 -8.54 14.80 -6.65
C LEU A 78 -9.52 15.96 -6.90
N GLU A 79 -10.33 15.89 -7.96
CA GLU A 79 -11.35 16.91 -8.24
C GLU A 79 -12.45 16.91 -7.17
N GLU A 80 -12.89 15.73 -6.72
CA GLU A 80 -13.88 15.58 -5.64
C GLU A 80 -13.35 16.15 -4.31
N GLU A 81 -12.09 15.86 -3.96
CA GLU A 81 -11.42 16.42 -2.77
C GLU A 81 -11.30 17.95 -2.86
N ARG A 82 -10.91 18.49 -4.02
CA ARG A 82 -10.84 19.94 -4.25
C ARG A 82 -12.19 20.61 -4.11
N MET A 83 -13.23 20.05 -4.73
CA MET A 83 -14.60 20.56 -4.62
C MET A 83 -15.08 20.58 -3.17
N LEU A 84 -14.76 19.52 -2.41
CA LEU A 84 -15.09 19.43 -0.99
C LEU A 84 -14.38 20.53 -0.19
N LEU A 85 -13.07 20.71 -0.35
CA LEU A 85 -12.32 21.76 0.37
C LEU A 85 -12.81 23.17 -0.01
N ASN A 86 -13.05 23.42 -1.30
CA ASN A 86 -13.58 24.69 -1.79
C ASN A 86 -14.97 25.01 -1.25
N SER A 87 -15.80 24.00 -0.94
CA SER A 87 -17.12 24.23 -0.33
C SER A 87 -17.06 24.88 1.06
N TYR A 88 -15.95 24.73 1.77
CA TYR A 88 -15.72 25.36 3.08
C TYR A 88 -15.12 26.76 2.96
N ILE A 89 -14.55 27.12 1.80
CA ILE A 89 -13.95 28.43 1.56
C ILE A 89 -15.05 29.38 1.08
N GLN A 90 -15.38 30.39 1.88
CA GLN A 90 -16.40 31.39 1.56
C GLN A 90 -15.73 32.74 1.30
N ASN A 91 -15.99 33.33 0.13
CA ASN A 91 -15.42 34.62 -0.28
C ASN A 91 -13.87 34.67 -0.19
N GLY A 92 -13.19 33.57 -0.55
CA GLY A 92 -11.73 33.47 -0.44
C GLY A 92 -11.21 33.40 1.00
N LYS A 93 -12.08 33.12 1.98
CA LYS A 93 -11.71 32.98 3.39
C LYS A 93 -12.21 31.67 3.97
N LEU A 94 -11.38 31.04 4.79
CA LEU A 94 -11.73 29.89 5.61
C LEU A 94 -11.65 30.32 7.08
N GLU A 95 -12.82 30.51 7.69
CA GLU A 95 -12.93 30.90 9.10
C GLU A 95 -13.19 29.68 9.97
N PHE A 96 -12.23 29.30 10.82
CA PHE A 96 -12.37 28.11 11.67
C PHE A 96 -13.56 28.20 12.65
N ALA A 97 -13.95 29.42 13.04
CA ALA A 97 -15.08 29.64 13.94
C ALA A 97 -16.46 29.43 13.29
N LYS A 98 -16.55 29.40 11.97
CA LYS A 98 -17.81 29.22 11.22
C LYS A 98 -17.90 27.86 10.52
N LEU A 99 -16.92 26.99 10.73
CA LEU A 99 -16.94 25.66 10.11
C LEU A 99 -18.06 24.80 10.71
N PRO A 100 -18.83 24.09 9.86
CA PRO A 100 -19.78 23.08 10.34
C PRO A 100 -19.02 21.83 10.82
N VAL A 101 -19.74 20.76 11.17
CA VAL A 101 -19.12 19.47 11.51
C VAL A 101 -18.35 18.94 10.30
N ILE A 102 -17.03 18.77 10.45
CA ILE A 102 -16.12 18.32 9.38
C ILE A 102 -15.64 16.88 9.58
N LYS A 103 -15.20 16.24 8.49
CA LYS A 103 -14.54 14.93 8.53
C LYS A 103 -13.08 15.07 9.00
N PRO A 104 -12.47 14.01 9.58
CA PRO A 104 -11.10 14.05 10.08
C PRO A 104 -10.08 14.40 8.98
N GLN A 105 -10.28 13.87 7.75
CA GLN A 105 -9.43 14.17 6.61
C GLN A 105 -9.41 15.66 6.24
N VAL A 106 -10.57 16.33 6.31
CA VAL A 106 -10.69 17.77 6.03
C VAL A 106 -10.03 18.59 7.14
N ARG A 107 -10.22 18.18 8.40
CA ARG A 107 -9.55 18.80 9.56
C ARG A 107 -8.03 18.75 9.39
N ASP A 108 -7.49 17.58 9.06
CA ASP A 108 -6.04 17.38 8.95
C ASP A 108 -5.44 18.27 7.84
N MET A 109 -6.16 18.45 6.73
CA MET A 109 -5.77 19.40 5.67
C MET A 109 -5.78 20.86 6.12
N PHE A 110 -6.86 21.31 6.78
CA PHE A 110 -6.93 22.70 7.26
C PHE A 110 -5.89 23.01 8.35
N LEU A 111 -5.64 22.06 9.26
CA LEU A 111 -4.60 22.20 10.27
C LEU A 111 -3.20 22.15 9.67
N LEU A 112 -2.97 21.34 8.62
CA LEU A 112 -1.71 21.35 7.87
C LEU A 112 -1.47 22.71 7.19
N TRP A 113 -2.52 23.33 6.64
CA TRP A 113 -2.40 24.66 6.05
C TRP A 113 -2.11 25.72 7.12
N LEU A 114 -2.82 25.65 8.24
CA LEU A 114 -2.58 26.52 9.39
C LEU A 114 -1.13 26.39 9.89
N SER A 115 -0.64 25.17 10.11
CA SER A 115 0.71 24.94 10.65
C SER A 115 1.80 25.46 9.71
N LYS A 116 1.69 25.18 8.40
CA LYS A 116 2.64 25.66 7.39
C LYS A 116 2.73 27.18 7.34
N ALA A 117 1.60 27.87 7.46
CA ALA A 117 1.61 29.33 7.51
C ALA A 117 2.20 29.86 8.82
N LEU A 118 1.85 29.27 9.97
CA LEU A 118 2.36 29.69 11.27
C LEU A 118 3.88 29.50 11.43
N GLU A 119 4.48 28.51 10.75
CA GLU A 119 5.93 28.31 10.70
C GLU A 119 6.68 29.46 9.99
N ASN A 120 6.00 30.18 9.09
CA ASN A 120 6.58 31.29 8.35
C ASN A 120 6.37 32.64 9.07
N LYS A 121 7.39 33.50 9.08
CA LYS A 121 7.34 34.84 9.71
C LYS A 121 6.24 35.75 9.16
N ASN A 122 5.88 35.58 7.89
CA ASN A 122 4.85 36.38 7.23
C ASN A 122 3.45 35.77 7.36
N HIS A 123 3.31 34.62 8.03
CA HIS A 123 2.07 33.85 8.09
C HIS A 123 1.50 33.46 6.73
N CYS A 124 2.36 33.29 5.72
CA CYS A 124 1.96 32.90 4.36
C CYS A 124 2.47 31.50 4.01
N ALA A 125 1.70 30.75 3.22
CA ALA A 125 2.10 29.46 2.69
C ALA A 125 1.38 29.17 1.36
N LYS A 126 1.68 28.02 0.75
CA LYS A 126 1.05 27.56 -0.49
C LYS A 126 0.25 26.29 -0.23
N THR A 127 -0.93 26.17 -0.85
CA THR A 127 -1.71 24.93 -0.87
C THR A 127 -1.04 23.90 -1.78
N GLU A 128 -1.55 22.66 -1.76
CA GLU A 128 -1.08 21.58 -2.63
C GLU A 128 -1.26 21.93 -4.13
N ASP A 129 -2.24 22.79 -4.42
CA ASP A 129 -2.54 23.29 -5.75
C ASP A 129 -1.74 24.54 -6.14
N GLY A 130 -0.84 25.00 -5.27
CA GLY A 130 0.01 26.16 -5.51
C GLY A 130 -0.63 27.52 -5.19
N GLN A 131 -1.87 27.55 -4.71
CA GLN A 131 -2.55 28.78 -4.31
C GLN A 131 -1.90 29.36 -3.05
N ILE A 132 -1.58 30.65 -3.09
CA ILE A 132 -0.99 31.36 -1.95
C ILE A 132 -2.10 31.74 -0.98
N TYR A 133 -1.84 31.58 0.31
CA TYR A 133 -2.72 32.03 1.36
C TYR A 133 -1.94 32.63 2.52
N ARG A 134 -2.65 33.40 3.34
CA ARG A 134 -2.16 34.02 4.56
C ARG A 134 -3.08 33.69 5.73
N VAL A 135 -2.52 33.50 6.92
CA VAL A 135 -3.27 33.30 8.15
C VAL A 135 -3.36 34.60 8.93
N GLU A 136 -4.58 34.99 9.29
CA GLU A 136 -4.87 36.09 10.20
C GLU A 136 -5.00 35.56 11.63
N GLN A 137 -4.28 36.19 12.56
CA GLN A 137 -4.38 35.87 13.99
C GLN A 137 -5.66 36.50 14.58
N PRO A 138 -6.31 35.84 15.55
CA PRO A 138 -7.50 36.40 16.19
C PRO A 138 -7.17 37.64 17.02
N GLU A 139 -7.83 38.77 16.73
CA GLU A 139 -7.60 40.08 17.39
C GLU A 139 -7.63 40.04 18.94
N ASN A 140 -8.51 39.21 19.52
CA ASN A 140 -8.74 39.15 20.97
C ASN A 140 -8.44 37.78 21.58
N GLN A 141 -7.62 36.95 20.93
CA GLN A 141 -7.32 35.59 21.42
C GLN A 141 -8.61 34.77 21.64
N LYS A 142 -9.62 35.00 20.79
CA LYS A 142 -10.88 34.26 20.78
C LYS A 142 -10.58 32.80 20.44
N TYR A 143 -11.18 31.88 21.20
CA TYR A 143 -11.14 30.46 20.92
C TYR A 143 -12.44 30.03 20.23
N CYS A 144 -12.33 29.06 19.33
CA CYS A 144 -13.46 28.36 18.71
C CYS A 144 -13.37 26.85 19.01
N ALA A 145 -14.53 26.21 19.06
CA ALA A 145 -14.64 24.76 19.09
C ALA A 145 -14.87 24.26 17.66
N LEU A 146 -13.92 23.47 17.14
CA LEU A 146 -14.02 22.81 15.85
C LEU A 146 -14.66 21.44 16.06
N GLU A 147 -15.86 21.27 15.53
CA GLU A 147 -16.59 20.00 15.62
C GLU A 147 -16.17 19.07 14.47
N CYS A 148 -15.67 17.90 14.81
CA CYS A 148 -15.31 16.85 13.87
C CYS A 148 -16.15 15.61 14.16
N THR A 149 -16.35 14.74 13.16
CA THR A 149 -17.12 13.50 13.36
C THR A 149 -16.49 12.55 14.39
N ASP A 150 -15.20 12.70 14.68
CA ASP A 150 -14.43 11.92 15.66
C ASP A 150 -14.23 12.62 17.01
N GLY A 151 -14.70 13.88 17.17
CA GLY A 151 -14.59 14.62 18.42
C GLY A 151 -14.58 16.14 18.26
N VAL A 152 -14.46 16.85 19.37
CA VAL A 152 -14.42 18.32 19.40
C VAL A 152 -13.04 18.79 19.83
N PHE A 153 -12.48 19.75 19.11
CA PHE A 153 -11.16 20.32 19.37
C PHE A 153 -11.26 21.84 19.60
N GLN A 154 -10.59 22.37 20.63
CA GLN A 154 -10.55 23.81 20.90
C GLN A 154 -9.26 24.43 20.37
N MET A 155 -9.38 25.53 19.64
CA MET A 155 -8.25 26.27 19.07
C MET A 155 -8.55 27.77 18.98
N PRO A 156 -7.54 28.64 18.83
CA PRO A 156 -7.78 30.03 18.50
C PRO A 156 -8.56 30.15 17.19
N ALA A 157 -9.44 31.13 17.10
CA ALA A 157 -10.30 31.41 15.96
C ALA A 157 -9.51 32.04 14.81
N TYR A 158 -8.60 31.27 14.22
CA TYR A 158 -7.83 31.67 13.05
C TYR A 158 -8.72 31.82 11.81
N THR A 159 -8.25 32.63 10.87
CA THR A 159 -8.84 32.74 9.53
C THR A 159 -7.74 32.57 8.50
N ILE A 160 -7.96 31.69 7.52
CA ILE A 160 -7.09 31.57 6.35
C ILE A 160 -7.70 32.42 5.24
N VAL A 161 -6.94 33.39 4.74
CA VAL A 161 -7.31 34.24 3.60
C VAL A 161 -6.50 33.79 2.40
N PHE A 162 -7.19 33.33 1.36
CA PHE A 162 -6.56 32.94 0.11
C PHE A 162 -6.32 34.19 -0.73
N GLU A 163 -5.09 34.34 -1.22
CA GLU A 163 -4.81 35.34 -2.25
C GLU A 163 -5.38 34.79 -3.55
N ASN A 164 -6.50 35.37 -3.99
CA ASN A 164 -7.00 35.11 -5.33
C ASN A 164 -5.95 35.67 -6.30
N GLY A 165 -5.13 34.79 -6.86
CA GLY A 165 -4.43 35.09 -8.09
C GLY A 165 -5.48 35.35 -9.15
N GLU A 166 -5.46 36.55 -9.72
CA GLU A 166 -6.03 36.79 -11.04
C GLU A 166 -5.47 35.80 -12.07
#